data_AF-A0ABD5PSI7-F1
#
_entry.id   AF-A0ABD5PSI7-F1
#
_cell.length_a   1.000
_cell.length_b   1.000
_cell.length_c   1.000
_cell.angle_alpha   90.00
_cell.angle_beta   90.00
_cell.angle_gamma   90.00
#
_symmetry.space_group_name_H-M   'P 1'
#
loop_
_entity.id
_entity.type
_entity.pdbx_description
1 polymer ?
#
loop_
_entity_poly.entity_id
_entity_poly.type
_entity_poly.pdbx_seq_one_letter_code
_entity_poly.pdbx_strand_id
1 'polypeptide(L)'
;MRDLDDTDLEILQLLTEDARRPYSEIADHVDLTPPAVSDRIARLEDQGIIRGFTVDIDRAKLRRDVAVLAELDANPGAVDDVYAAATDLDGVDHVFEGMDGRVIVHATLPDANVRSWLESGLDFETLSGYDVTLLARSDRLTGVSATDFSLECVVCGQQVTDGGVTATVDGEIKTFCCPSCEDRYLTEYESHREALE
;
A
#
# COMPACT_ATOMS: atom_id res chain seq x y z
N MET A 1 -17.77 -3.82 -15.98
CA MET A 1 -16.88 -2.85 -15.31
C MET A 1 -16.70 -1.68 -16.27
N ARG A 2 -16.74 -0.44 -15.79
CA ARG A 2 -16.15 0.69 -16.53
C ARG A 2 -14.85 0.95 -15.82
N ASP A 3 -13.78 0.91 -16.58
CA ASP A 3 -12.41 1.09 -16.13
C ASP A 3 -12.26 2.45 -15.46
N LEU A 4 -11.11 2.66 -14.80
CA LEU A 4 -10.73 4.00 -14.36
C LEU A 4 -10.66 4.86 -15.62
N ASP A 5 -11.69 5.67 -15.82
CA ASP A 5 -11.71 6.62 -16.91
C ASP A 5 -10.88 7.85 -16.52
N ASP A 6 -10.56 8.69 -17.51
CA ASP A 6 -9.74 9.89 -17.27
C ASP A 6 -10.33 10.78 -16.17
N THR A 7 -11.66 10.78 -16.01
CA THR A 7 -12.35 11.48 -14.93
C THR A 7 -12.04 10.90 -13.54
N ASP A 8 -12.05 9.57 -13.39
CA ASP A 8 -11.66 8.94 -12.12
C ASP A 8 -10.20 9.26 -11.77
N LEU A 9 -9.31 9.28 -12.77
CA LEU A 9 -7.90 9.65 -12.57
C LEU A 9 -7.74 11.09 -12.13
N GLU A 10 -8.49 12.01 -12.73
CA GLU A 10 -8.47 13.42 -12.36
C GLU A 10 -9.06 13.65 -10.95
N ILE A 11 -10.14 12.94 -10.59
CA ILE A 11 -10.66 12.93 -9.22
C ILE A 11 -9.59 12.47 -8.22
N LEU A 12 -8.89 11.37 -8.52
CA LEU A 12 -7.81 10.85 -7.65
C LEU A 12 -6.65 11.84 -7.51
N GLN A 13 -6.25 12.53 -8.59
CA GLN A 13 -5.25 13.59 -8.53
C GLN A 13 -5.71 14.73 -7.62
N LEU A 14 -6.93 15.23 -7.83
CA LEU A 14 -7.49 16.33 -7.04
C LEU A 14 -7.60 15.99 -5.55
N LEU A 15 -7.97 14.75 -5.21
CA LEU A 15 -8.03 14.27 -3.82
C LEU A 15 -6.65 14.00 -3.22
N THR A 16 -5.66 13.61 -4.03
CA THR A 16 -4.28 13.42 -3.57
C THR A 16 -3.63 14.74 -3.19
N GLU A 17 -3.97 15.83 -3.91
CA GLU A 17 -3.54 17.19 -3.58
C GLU A 17 -4.22 17.74 -2.32
N ASP A 18 -5.54 17.60 -2.23
CA ASP A 18 -6.32 17.97 -1.05
C ASP A 18 -7.54 17.07 -0.89
N ALA A 19 -7.41 16.09 0.00
CA ALA A 19 -8.48 15.15 0.33
C ALA A 19 -9.75 15.83 0.90
N ARG A 20 -9.66 17.09 1.35
CA ARG A 20 -10.81 17.86 1.85
C ARG A 20 -11.46 18.75 0.80
N ARG A 21 -10.97 18.71 -0.45
CA ARG A 21 -11.51 19.49 -1.55
C ARG A 21 -13.02 19.23 -1.68
N PRO A 22 -13.88 20.27 -1.66
CA PRO A 22 -15.32 20.07 -1.75
C PRO A 22 -15.69 19.34 -3.03
N TYR A 23 -16.63 18.39 -2.97
CA TYR A 23 -17.07 17.67 -4.17
C TYR A 23 -17.66 18.58 -5.24
N SER A 24 -18.18 19.76 -4.86
CA SER A 24 -18.59 20.79 -5.82
C SER A 24 -17.42 21.36 -6.62
N GLU A 25 -16.29 21.59 -5.98
CA GLU A 25 -15.09 22.08 -6.66
C GLU A 25 -14.51 20.99 -7.57
N ILE A 26 -14.47 19.74 -7.11
CA ILE A 26 -14.05 18.60 -7.95
C ILE A 26 -14.99 18.47 -9.16
N ALA A 27 -16.31 18.57 -8.94
CA ALA A 27 -17.31 18.50 -9.99
C ALA A 27 -17.14 19.58 -11.06
N ASP A 28 -16.78 20.80 -10.65
CA ASP A 28 -16.47 21.90 -11.58
C ASP A 28 -15.20 21.61 -12.41
N HIS A 29 -14.22 20.87 -11.88
CA HIS A 29 -12.99 20.53 -12.62
C HIS A 29 -13.21 19.40 -13.64
N VAL A 30 -14.01 18.39 -13.28
CA VAL A 30 -14.20 17.19 -14.12
C VAL A 30 -15.49 17.19 -14.93
N ASP A 31 -16.15 18.34 -15.06
CA ASP A 31 -17.41 18.54 -15.78
C ASP A 31 -18.54 17.56 -15.36
N LEU A 32 -18.67 17.32 -14.05
CA LEU A 32 -19.71 16.47 -13.46
C LEU A 32 -20.60 17.24 -12.50
N THR A 33 -21.62 16.54 -11.98
CA THR A 33 -22.40 17.05 -10.84
C THR A 33 -21.78 16.58 -9.52
N PRO A 34 -21.94 17.32 -8.41
CA PRO A 34 -21.42 16.88 -7.11
C PRO A 34 -21.89 15.48 -6.68
N PRO A 35 -23.16 15.07 -6.90
CA PRO A 35 -23.58 13.68 -6.64
C PRO A 35 -22.84 12.65 -7.50
N ALA A 36 -22.58 12.95 -8.79
CA ALA A 36 -21.86 12.04 -9.66
C ALA A 36 -20.39 11.85 -9.24
N VAL A 37 -19.75 12.91 -8.74
CA VAL A 37 -18.41 12.81 -8.13
C VAL A 37 -18.46 11.97 -6.86
N SER A 38 -19.44 12.19 -5.99
CA SER A 38 -19.62 11.40 -4.77
C SER A 38 -19.77 9.91 -5.08
N ASP A 39 -20.59 9.56 -6.07
CA ASP A 39 -20.80 8.17 -6.49
C ASP A 39 -19.52 7.53 -7.04
N ARG A 40 -18.70 8.30 -7.78
CA ARG A 40 -17.40 7.84 -8.28
C ARG A 40 -16.42 7.60 -7.15
N ILE A 41 -16.29 8.51 -6.19
CA ILE A 41 -15.41 8.36 -5.04
C ILE A 41 -15.81 7.12 -4.21
N ALA A 42 -17.10 6.97 -3.91
CA ALA A 42 -17.60 5.80 -3.19
C ALA A 42 -17.27 4.49 -3.92
N ARG A 43 -17.42 4.46 -5.24
CA ARG A 43 -17.01 3.30 -6.05
C ARG A 43 -15.51 3.03 -5.96
N LEU A 44 -14.66 4.07 -5.97
CA LEU A 44 -13.21 3.93 -5.85
C LEU A 44 -12.80 3.40 -4.46
N GLU A 45 -13.53 3.79 -3.42
CA GLU A 45 -13.38 3.23 -2.07
C GLU A 45 -13.81 1.76 -2.00
N ASP A 46 -15.00 1.43 -2.54
CA ASP A 46 -15.52 0.05 -2.59
C ASP A 46 -14.59 -0.89 -3.37
N GLN A 47 -13.88 -0.36 -4.37
CA GLN A 47 -12.90 -1.08 -5.18
C GLN A 47 -11.50 -1.16 -4.53
N GLY A 48 -11.30 -0.57 -3.35
CA GLY A 48 -10.01 -0.55 -2.65
C GLY A 48 -8.93 0.28 -3.35
N ILE A 49 -9.29 1.04 -4.39
CA ILE A 49 -8.38 1.98 -5.07
C ILE A 49 -8.09 3.15 -4.14
N ILE A 50 -9.14 3.71 -3.53
CA ILE A 50 -9.01 4.57 -2.35
C ILE A 50 -9.09 3.66 -1.13
N ARG A 51 -7.93 3.38 -0.53
CA ARG A 51 -7.85 2.57 0.70
C ARG A 51 -8.30 3.34 1.94
N GLY A 52 -8.30 4.67 1.88
CA GLY A 52 -8.78 5.54 2.95
C GLY A 52 -8.27 6.97 2.82
N PHE A 53 -8.91 7.86 3.58
CA PHE A 53 -8.50 9.24 3.72
C PHE A 53 -7.70 9.42 5.01
N THR A 54 -6.48 9.94 4.88
CA THR A 54 -5.57 10.13 6.01
C THR A 54 -4.95 11.52 6.00
N VAL A 55 -4.27 11.87 7.09
CA VAL A 55 -3.52 13.11 7.21
C VAL A 55 -2.04 12.77 7.16
N ASP A 56 -1.29 13.47 6.31
CA ASP A 56 0.17 13.41 6.37
C ASP A 56 0.69 14.31 7.50
N ILE A 57 1.31 13.70 8.49
CA ILE A 57 1.74 14.35 9.73
C ILE A 57 3.26 14.35 9.77
N ASP A 58 3.83 15.56 9.84
CA ASP A 58 5.24 15.74 10.15
C ASP A 58 5.51 15.40 11.63
N ARG A 59 5.85 14.13 11.87
CA ARG A 59 6.13 13.61 13.22
C ARG A 59 7.33 14.31 13.88
N ALA A 60 8.32 14.76 13.11
CA ALA A 60 9.49 15.47 13.63
C ALA A 60 9.13 16.83 14.26
N LYS A 61 7.98 17.41 13.90
CA LYS A 61 7.44 18.61 14.56
C LYS A 61 6.62 18.32 15.81
N LEU A 62 6.12 17.10 15.99
CA LEU A 62 5.26 16.75 17.12
C LEU A 62 6.05 16.36 18.37
N ARG A 63 7.22 15.74 18.21
CA ARG A 63 8.11 15.30 19.30
C ARG A 63 9.57 15.32 18.83
N ARG A 64 10.53 15.22 19.77
CA ARG A 64 11.96 15.04 19.43
C ARG A 64 12.22 13.57 19.08
N ASP A 65 11.47 13.05 18.12
CA ASP A 65 11.57 11.66 17.72
C ASP A 65 12.73 11.51 16.72
N VAL A 66 13.35 10.33 16.71
CA VAL A 66 14.42 9.96 15.79
C VAL A 66 13.84 9.03 14.74
N ALA A 67 13.93 9.46 13.47
CA ALA A 67 13.59 8.61 12.34
C ALA A 67 14.71 7.60 12.09
N VAL A 68 14.35 6.35 11.84
CA VAL A 68 15.28 5.24 11.60
C VAL A 68 14.85 4.43 10.40
N LEU A 69 15.85 3.91 9.70
CA LEU A 69 15.70 2.82 8.73
C LEU A 69 16.42 1.60 9.31
N ALA A 70 15.66 0.55 9.62
CA ALA A 70 16.21 -0.72 10.07
C ALA A 70 16.12 -1.74 8.93
N GLU A 71 17.22 -2.38 8.61
CA GLU A 71 17.30 -3.48 7.65
C GLU A 71 17.49 -4.77 8.45
N LEU A 72 16.56 -5.70 8.32
CA LEU A 72 16.50 -6.95 9.08
C LEU A 72 16.79 -8.11 8.12
N ASP A 73 17.87 -8.83 8.38
CA ASP A 73 18.23 -10.01 7.61
C ASP A 73 17.60 -11.25 8.27
N ALA A 74 16.40 -11.63 7.83
CA ALA A 74 15.70 -12.79 8.36
C ALA A 74 16.41 -14.11 8.00
N ASN A 75 16.34 -15.07 8.91
CA ASN A 75 16.77 -16.45 8.64
C ASN A 75 15.86 -17.09 7.57
N PRO A 76 16.37 -18.05 6.79
CA PRO A 76 15.55 -18.75 5.79
C PRO A 76 14.28 -19.35 6.42
N GLY A 77 13.12 -19.02 5.85
CA GLY A 77 11.82 -19.50 6.32
C GLY A 77 11.19 -18.67 7.44
N ALA A 78 11.83 -17.58 7.90
CA ALA A 78 11.29 -16.69 8.93
C ALA A 78 10.92 -15.28 8.39
N VAL A 79 10.99 -15.06 7.08
CA VAL A 79 10.75 -13.74 6.46
C VAL A 79 9.33 -13.24 6.78
N ASP A 80 8.32 -14.08 6.57
CA ASP A 80 6.91 -13.72 6.84
C ASP A 80 6.68 -13.37 8.31
N ASP A 81 7.25 -14.15 9.23
CA ASP A 81 7.15 -13.92 10.67
C ASP A 81 7.82 -12.60 11.06
N VAL A 82 9.00 -12.32 10.51
CA VAL A 82 9.73 -11.07 10.75
C VAL A 82 8.98 -9.88 10.16
N TYR A 83 8.40 -10.01 8.96
CA TYR A 83 7.60 -8.96 8.32
C TYR A 83 6.35 -8.62 9.16
N ALA A 84 5.62 -9.65 9.59
CA ALA A 84 4.43 -9.48 10.43
C ALA A 84 4.79 -8.82 11.77
N ALA A 85 5.80 -9.34 12.46
CA ALA A 85 6.27 -8.80 13.74
C ALA A 85 6.78 -7.35 13.61
N ALA A 86 7.49 -7.03 12.53
CA ALA A 86 7.94 -5.68 12.25
C ALA A 86 6.78 -4.72 11.99
N THR A 87 5.69 -5.18 11.37
CA THR A 87 4.49 -4.36 11.09
C THR A 87 3.77 -3.94 12.37
N ASP A 88 3.82 -4.78 13.41
CA ASP A 88 3.19 -4.51 14.70
C ASP A 88 4.05 -3.66 15.66
N LEU A 89 5.28 -3.32 15.29
CA LEU A 89 6.15 -2.48 16.12
C LEU A 89 5.63 -1.05 16.24
N ASP A 90 5.66 -0.52 17.46
CA ASP A 90 5.28 0.87 17.74
C ASP A 90 6.17 1.85 16.95
N GLY A 91 5.54 2.86 16.35
CA GLY A 91 6.25 3.91 15.62
C GLY A 91 6.66 3.53 14.19
N VAL A 92 6.34 2.33 13.72
CA VAL A 92 6.53 1.94 12.32
C VAL A 92 5.59 2.73 11.41
N ASP A 93 6.17 3.34 10.38
CA ASP A 93 5.45 4.04 9.33
C ASP A 93 5.31 3.19 8.07
N HIS A 94 6.31 2.35 7.76
CA HIS A 94 6.31 1.42 6.61
C HIS A 94 7.19 0.20 6.87
N VAL A 95 6.77 -0.95 6.33
CA VAL A 95 7.58 -2.17 6.25
C VAL A 95 7.60 -2.65 4.80
N PHE A 96 8.80 -2.99 4.32
CA PHE A 96 9.02 -3.51 2.99
C PHE A 96 9.72 -4.87 3.08
N GLU A 97 9.42 -5.75 2.14
CA GLU A 97 10.19 -6.96 1.89
C GLU A 97 10.95 -6.78 0.56
N GLY A 98 12.27 -6.92 0.60
CA GLY A 98 13.09 -6.99 -0.60
C GLY A 98 12.95 -8.35 -1.29
N MET A 99 13.19 -8.41 -2.61
CA MET A 99 13.20 -9.68 -3.36
C MET A 99 14.24 -10.69 -2.85
N ASP A 100 15.21 -10.22 -2.07
CA ASP A 100 16.23 -11.01 -1.39
C ASP A 100 15.79 -11.51 0.01
N GLY A 101 14.55 -11.22 0.42
CA GLY A 101 13.99 -11.60 1.72
C GLY A 101 14.39 -10.67 2.88
N ARG A 102 15.05 -9.54 2.58
CA ARG A 102 15.37 -8.53 3.59
C ARG A 102 14.12 -7.75 3.99
N VAL A 103 13.86 -7.63 5.28
CA VAL A 103 12.75 -6.79 5.79
C VAL A 103 13.29 -5.41 6.14
N ILE A 104 12.74 -4.37 5.53
CA ILE A 104 13.17 -2.98 5.70
C ILE A 104 12.06 -2.22 6.43
N VAL A 105 12.39 -1.61 7.56
CA VAL A 105 11.46 -0.91 8.44
C VAL A 105 11.82 0.57 8.48
N HIS A 106 10.86 1.43 8.12
CA HIS A 106 10.96 2.86 8.35
C HIS A 106 10.10 3.22 9.56
N ALA A 107 10.74 3.74 10.61
CA ALA A 107 10.07 4.02 11.88
C ALA A 107 10.50 5.36 12.47
N THR A 108 9.61 5.93 13.30
CA THR A 108 9.85 7.15 14.07
C THR A 108 9.72 6.83 15.56
N LEU A 109 10.81 6.95 16.30
CA LEU A 109 10.89 6.51 17.70
C LEU A 109 11.08 7.69 18.66
N PRO A 110 10.46 7.69 19.85
CA PRO A 110 10.62 8.77 20.82
C PRO A 110 12.06 8.93 21.31
N ASP A 111 12.80 7.82 21.37
CA ASP A 111 14.18 7.77 21.85
C ASP A 111 15.04 7.00 20.84
N ALA A 112 16.35 7.28 20.79
CA ALA A 112 17.29 6.59 19.91
C ALA A 112 17.65 5.15 20.36
N ASN A 113 16.86 4.52 21.24
CA ASN A 113 17.14 3.17 21.73
C ASN A 113 16.55 2.11 20.78
N VAL A 114 17.10 2.05 19.57
CA VAL A 114 16.59 1.20 18.48
C VAL A 114 16.66 -0.28 18.84
N ARG A 115 17.71 -0.72 19.55
CA ARG A 115 17.83 -2.12 19.94
C ARG A 115 16.68 -2.57 20.84
N SER A 116 16.40 -1.81 21.90
CA SER A 116 15.29 -2.14 22.81
C SER A 116 13.93 -2.09 22.12
N TRP A 117 13.78 -1.24 21.10
CA TRP A 117 12.57 -1.17 20.29
C TRP A 117 12.41 -2.41 19.39
N LEU A 118 13.47 -2.85 18.69
CA LEU A 118 13.43 -4.10 17.94
C LEU A 118 13.11 -5.30 18.86
N GLU A 119 13.77 -5.38 20.02
CA GLU A 119 13.56 -6.46 21.01
C GLU A 119 12.14 -6.48 21.62
N SER A 120 11.34 -5.43 21.47
CA SER A 120 9.98 -5.41 22.02
C SER A 120 8.97 -6.18 21.20
N GLY A 121 9.26 -6.47 19.92
CA GLY A 121 8.36 -7.18 19.02
C GLY A 121 9.03 -8.24 18.15
N LEU A 122 10.35 -8.20 17.98
CA LEU A 122 11.09 -9.17 17.17
C LEU A 122 11.78 -10.22 18.03
N ASP A 123 11.71 -11.47 17.59
CA ASP A 123 12.57 -12.53 18.07
C ASP A 123 13.91 -12.48 17.33
N PHE A 124 15.00 -12.22 18.04
CA PHE A 124 16.31 -12.10 17.43
C PHE A 124 16.88 -13.45 16.98
N GLU A 125 16.31 -14.57 17.43
CA GLU A 125 16.69 -15.91 16.94
C GLU A 125 16.21 -16.14 15.49
N THR A 126 15.22 -15.37 15.03
CA THR A 126 14.75 -15.42 13.64
C THR A 126 15.57 -14.53 12.71
N LEU A 127 16.50 -13.74 13.24
CA LEU A 127 17.37 -12.86 12.48
C LEU A 127 18.79 -13.42 12.37
N SER A 128 19.37 -13.31 11.18
CA SER A 128 20.80 -13.53 10.94
C SER A 128 21.63 -12.25 11.16
N GLY A 129 20.99 -11.08 11.11
CA GLY A 129 21.60 -9.78 11.30
C GLY A 129 20.60 -8.64 11.22
N TYR A 130 21.03 -7.44 11.61
CA TYR A 130 20.31 -6.22 11.32
C TYR A 130 21.26 -5.02 11.26
N ASP A 131 20.90 -4.06 10.42
CA ASP A 131 21.58 -2.76 10.29
C ASP A 131 20.60 -1.63 10.58
N VAL A 132 21.07 -0.56 11.20
CA VAL A 132 20.25 0.60 11.56
C VAL A 132 20.90 1.87 11.07
N THR A 133 20.14 2.65 10.30
CA THR A 133 20.51 3.99 9.88
C THR A 133 19.61 5.02 10.56
N LEU A 134 20.21 5.95 11.30
CA LEU A 134 19.50 7.13 11.80
C LEU A 134 19.31 8.12 10.64
N LEU A 135 18.07 8.52 10.40
CA LEU A 135 17.72 9.39 9.28
C LEU A 135 17.76 10.84 9.74
N ALA A 136 18.56 11.65 9.04
CA ALA A 136 18.59 13.09 9.27
C ALA A 136 17.32 13.78 8.73
N ARG A 137 16.72 13.21 7.67
CA ARG A 137 15.50 13.68 7.01
C ARG A 137 14.78 12.49 6.38
N SER A 138 13.45 12.55 6.40
CA SER A 138 12.57 11.65 5.68
C SER A 138 11.33 12.46 5.32
N ASP A 139 10.98 12.49 4.04
CA ASP A 139 9.82 13.20 3.52
C ASP A 139 8.85 12.17 2.94
N ARG A 140 7.57 12.23 3.32
CA ARG A 140 6.53 11.45 2.67
C ARG A 140 6.03 12.28 1.48
N LEU A 141 6.30 11.80 0.27
CA LEU A 141 5.78 12.43 -0.95
C LEU A 141 4.45 11.78 -1.29
N THR A 142 3.37 12.54 -1.15
CA THR A 142 2.02 12.16 -1.59
C THR A 142 1.79 12.71 -2.99
N GLY A 143 1.83 11.85 -4.00
CA GLY A 143 1.59 12.22 -5.38
C GLY A 143 1.61 10.98 -6.25
N VAL A 144 0.54 10.78 -7.01
CA VAL A 144 0.48 9.77 -8.08
C VAL A 144 0.57 10.55 -9.38
N SER A 145 1.56 10.29 -10.23
CA SER A 145 1.58 10.94 -11.53
C SER A 145 0.46 10.35 -12.40
N ALA A 146 -0.09 11.11 -13.34
CA ALA A 146 -1.09 10.61 -14.29
C ALA A 146 -0.63 9.34 -15.04
N THR A 147 0.68 9.12 -15.13
CA THR A 147 1.32 7.93 -15.73
C THR A 147 1.31 6.69 -14.84
N ASP A 148 1.12 6.83 -13.53
CA ASP A 148 1.22 5.75 -12.54
C ASP A 148 -0.10 4.96 -12.36
N PHE A 149 -1.18 5.36 -13.03
CA PHE A 149 -2.49 4.71 -12.91
C PHE A 149 -2.72 3.55 -13.89
N SER A 150 -1.66 2.98 -14.48
CA SER A 150 -1.77 1.74 -15.25
C SER A 150 -2.02 0.57 -14.31
N LEU A 151 -3.29 0.20 -14.09
CA LEU A 151 -3.61 -1.08 -13.45
C LEU A 151 -3.02 -2.21 -14.29
N GLU A 152 -2.19 -3.07 -13.72
CA GLU A 152 -1.62 -4.24 -14.40
C GLU A 152 -2.37 -5.51 -14.02
N CYS A 153 -2.56 -6.40 -14.99
CA CYS A 153 -3.18 -7.68 -14.75
C CYS A 153 -2.26 -8.56 -13.90
N VAL A 154 -2.74 -9.05 -12.75
CA VAL A 154 -1.94 -9.90 -11.82
C VAL A 154 -1.50 -11.23 -12.43
N VAL A 155 -1.99 -11.56 -13.63
CA VAL A 155 -1.80 -12.85 -14.32
C VAL A 155 -0.90 -12.73 -15.54
N CYS A 156 -1.03 -11.68 -16.33
CA CYS A 156 -0.25 -11.49 -17.56
C CYS A 156 0.64 -10.25 -17.56
N GLY A 157 0.55 -9.38 -16.55
CA GLY A 157 1.33 -8.15 -16.42
C GLY A 157 0.99 -7.08 -17.46
N GLN A 158 -0.03 -7.28 -18.30
CA GLN A 158 -0.45 -6.25 -19.25
C GLN A 158 -1.25 -5.16 -18.53
N GLN A 159 -1.09 -3.92 -19.00
CA GLN A 159 -1.95 -2.83 -18.62
C GLN A 159 -3.41 -3.19 -18.94
N VAL A 160 -4.25 -3.12 -17.91
CA VAL A 160 -5.69 -3.32 -17.97
C VAL A 160 -6.29 -2.02 -18.51
N THR A 161 -6.71 -2.09 -19.77
CA THR A 161 -7.47 -1.03 -20.45
C THR A 161 -8.96 -1.35 -20.40
N ASP A 162 -9.79 -0.49 -20.98
CA ASP A 162 -11.25 -0.65 -21.04
C ASP A 162 -11.71 -2.13 -21.24
N GLY A 163 -12.33 -2.75 -20.23
CA GLY A 163 -12.84 -4.12 -20.23
C GLY A 163 -12.27 -5.09 -19.18
N GLY A 164 -11.48 -4.61 -18.20
CA GLY A 164 -10.95 -5.44 -17.12
C GLY A 164 -11.99 -6.08 -16.20
N VAL A 165 -11.56 -7.11 -15.48
CA VAL A 165 -12.35 -7.80 -14.43
C VAL A 165 -11.58 -7.85 -13.11
N THR A 166 -12.31 -7.90 -12.00
CA THR A 166 -11.75 -7.93 -10.65
C THR A 166 -12.40 -9.02 -9.82
N ALA A 167 -11.63 -9.63 -8.92
CA ALA A 167 -12.10 -10.61 -7.95
C ALA A 167 -11.51 -10.33 -6.57
N THR A 168 -12.28 -10.57 -5.51
CA THR A 168 -11.78 -10.52 -4.13
C THR A 168 -11.31 -11.90 -3.70
N VAL A 169 -10.04 -12.02 -3.32
CA VAL A 169 -9.39 -13.26 -2.89
C VAL A 169 -8.67 -12.99 -1.58
N ASP A 170 -9.00 -13.72 -0.51
CA ASP A 170 -8.51 -13.49 0.86
C ASP A 170 -8.65 -12.04 1.38
N GLY A 171 -9.70 -11.33 0.96
CA GLY A 171 -9.93 -9.95 1.36
C GLY A 171 -9.10 -8.92 0.57
N GLU A 172 -8.24 -9.35 -0.34
CA GLU A 172 -7.53 -8.48 -1.28
C GLU A 172 -8.23 -8.45 -2.64
N ILE A 173 -8.27 -7.28 -3.27
CA ILE A 173 -8.84 -7.12 -4.61
C ILE A 173 -7.75 -7.39 -5.65
N LYS A 174 -8.02 -8.33 -6.56
CA LYS A 174 -7.14 -8.71 -7.67
C LYS A 174 -7.73 -8.20 -8.98
N THR A 175 -6.88 -7.67 -9.87
CA THR A 175 -7.28 -7.06 -11.15
C THR A 175 -6.75 -7.86 -12.34
N PHE A 176 -7.60 -8.07 -13.35
CA PHE A 176 -7.31 -8.89 -14.52
C PHE A 176 -7.68 -8.17 -15.82
N CYS A 177 -6.90 -8.39 -16.88
CA CYS A 177 -7.18 -7.77 -18.19
C CYS A 177 -8.41 -8.37 -18.90
N CYS A 178 -8.88 -9.56 -18.49
CA CYS A 178 -10.01 -10.27 -19.10
C CYS A 178 -10.50 -11.45 -18.23
N PRO A 179 -11.74 -11.96 -18.45
CA PRO A 179 -12.30 -13.09 -17.70
C PRO A 179 -11.47 -14.37 -17.73
N SER A 180 -10.71 -14.60 -18.81
CA SER A 180 -9.81 -15.76 -18.89
C SER A 180 -8.61 -15.65 -17.96
N CYS A 181 -8.15 -14.43 -17.66
CA CYS A 181 -7.08 -14.24 -16.67
C CYS A 181 -7.62 -14.44 -15.25
N GLU A 182 -8.82 -13.92 -14.97
CA GLU A 182 -9.52 -14.12 -13.70
C GLU A 182 -9.74 -15.62 -13.43
N ASP A 183 -10.36 -16.34 -14.37
CA ASP A 183 -10.66 -17.77 -14.24
C ASP A 183 -9.39 -18.60 -14.01
N ARG A 184 -8.31 -18.26 -14.73
CA ARG A 184 -6.99 -18.89 -14.54
C ARG A 184 -6.44 -18.67 -13.14
N TYR A 185 -6.51 -17.44 -12.63
CA TYR A 185 -6.02 -17.12 -11.28
C TYR A 185 -6.84 -17.83 -10.20
N LEU A 186 -8.17 -17.81 -10.30
CA LEU A 186 -9.05 -18.44 -9.31
C LEU A 186 -8.87 -19.96 -9.30
N THR A 187 -8.74 -20.58 -10.47
CA THR A 187 -8.47 -22.03 -10.57
C THR A 187 -7.12 -22.40 -9.95
N GLU A 188 -6.06 -21.64 -10.25
CA GLU A 188 -4.73 -21.84 -9.65
C GLU A 188 -4.79 -21.64 -8.13
N TYR A 189 -5.42 -20.56 -7.68
CA TYR A 189 -5.57 -20.23 -6.26
C TYR A 189 -6.37 -21.29 -5.48
N GLU A 190 -7.50 -21.76 -6.00
CA GLU A 190 -8.30 -22.83 -5.39
C GLU A 190 -7.51 -24.13 -5.27
N SER A 191 -6.77 -24.52 -6.32
CA SER A 191 -5.94 -25.73 -6.29
C SER A 191 -4.80 -25.65 -5.27
N HIS A 192 -4.22 -24.45 -5.08
CA HIS A 192 -3.20 -24.22 -4.07
C HIS A 192 -3.79 -24.22 -2.65
N ARG A 193 -4.99 -23.67 -2.46
CA ARG A 193 -5.70 -23.67 -1.18
C ARG A 193 -6.06 -25.08 -0.74
N GLU A 194 -6.57 -25.92 -1.64
CA GLU A 194 -6.89 -27.33 -1.36
C GLU A 194 -5.66 -28.19 -1.07
N ALA A 195 -4.48 -27.82 -1.60
CA ALA A 195 -3.23 -28.52 -1.32
C ALA A 195 -2.62 -28.17 0.06
N LEU A 196 -3.10 -27.12 0.71
CA LEU A 196 -2.66 -26.63 2.01
C LEU A 196 -3.62 -27.00 3.16
N GLU A 197 -4.80 -27.56 2.85
CA GLU A 197 -5.79 -28.14 3.79
C GLU A 197 -5.56 -29.63 4.05
#